data_AF-A0A9D1B2B3-F1
#
_entry.id   AF-A0A9D1B2B3-F1
#
_cell.length_a   1.000
_cell.length_b   1.000
_cell.length_c   1.000
_cell.angle_alpha   90.00
_cell.angle_beta   90.00
_cell.angle_gamma   90.00
#
_symmetry.space_group_name_H-M   'P 1'
#
loop_
_entity.id
_entity.type
_entity.pdbx_description
1 polymer ?
#
loop_
_entity_poly.entity_id
_entity_poly.type
_entity_poly.pdbx_seq_one_letter_code
_entity_poly.pdbx_strand_id
1 'polypeptide(L)'
;MTGLLAATLEGLDSDRLVQRALDGRHPGGPLSVVAIGKAAPAMASGALAALGARVRRCLVVTRHGGAGPWMKRLAGADVIEAGHPLPDADSLRAGQALLDILADATGEWLFLLSGGASALVEVPRAGVGLDDLRRANRWLIGSGLDIGAINRVRCRLSRIKGGGLL
;
A
#
# COMPACT_ATOMS: atom_id res chain seq x y z
N MET A 1 -3.25 35.61 2.85
CA MET A 1 -4.08 34.38 2.95
C MET A 1 -3.58 33.24 2.07
N THR A 2 -2.98 33.51 0.90
CA THR A 2 -2.37 32.49 0.00
C THR A 2 -1.20 31.72 0.61
N GLY A 3 -0.36 32.36 1.44
CA GLY A 3 0.78 31.69 2.09
C GLY A 3 0.39 30.63 3.13
N LEU A 4 -0.70 30.85 3.87
CA LEU A 4 -1.20 29.87 4.84
C LEU A 4 -1.81 28.64 4.14
N LEU A 5 -2.54 28.85 3.04
CA LEU A 5 -3.10 27.78 2.23
C LEU A 5 -2.01 26.92 1.58
N ALA A 6 -0.99 27.55 0.99
CA ALA A 6 0.15 26.83 0.39
C ALA A 6 0.92 26.02 1.45
N ALA A 7 1.25 26.62 2.60
CA ALA A 7 1.92 25.91 3.69
C ALA A 7 1.09 24.74 4.24
N THR A 8 -0.25 24.88 4.30
CA THR A 8 -1.15 23.80 4.73
C THR A 8 -1.14 22.65 3.72
N LEU A 9 -1.23 22.94 2.42
CA LEU A 9 -1.21 21.93 1.37
C LEU A 9 0.16 21.24 1.25
N GLU A 10 1.25 21.98 1.41
CA GLU A 10 2.60 21.40 1.52
C GLU A 10 2.75 20.49 2.76
N GLY A 11 2.04 20.80 3.84
CA GLY A 11 1.93 19.96 5.02
C GLY A 11 1.15 18.66 4.79
N LEU A 12 0.42 18.53 3.68
CA LEU A 12 -0.30 17.31 3.29
C LEU A 12 0.44 16.49 2.22
N ASP A 13 1.62 16.95 1.78
CA ASP A 13 2.46 16.20 0.86
C ASP A 13 3.02 14.96 1.56
N SER A 14 2.52 13.79 1.15
CA SER A 14 2.87 12.50 1.74
C SER A 14 4.37 12.18 1.64
N ASP A 15 5.06 12.68 0.62
CA ASP A 15 6.51 12.53 0.47
C ASP A 15 7.25 13.30 1.56
N ARG A 16 6.92 14.57 1.77
CA ARG A 16 7.51 15.41 2.82
C ARG A 16 7.14 14.96 4.23
N LEU A 17 5.90 14.52 4.43
CA LEU A 17 5.45 14.00 5.71
C LEU A 17 6.24 12.76 6.13
N VAL A 18 6.46 11.83 5.21
CA VAL A 18 7.27 10.64 5.49
C VAL A 18 8.72 11.00 5.75
N GLN A 19 9.32 11.90 4.96
CA GLN A 19 10.69 12.36 5.20
C GLN A 19 10.85 12.96 6.61
N ARG A 20 9.93 13.83 7.04
CA ARG A 20 9.95 14.43 8.37
C ARG A 20 9.76 13.40 9.48
N ALA A 21 8.87 12.43 9.29
CA ALA A 21 8.61 11.39 10.30
C ALA A 21 9.80 10.43 10.50
N LEU A 22 10.63 10.27 9.46
CA LEU A 22 11.82 9.42 9.45
C LEU A 22 13.11 10.18 9.71
N ASP A 23 13.05 11.51 9.82
CA ASP A 23 14.23 12.33 10.08
C ASP A 23 14.88 11.92 11.42
N GLY A 24 16.20 11.76 11.40
CA GLY A 24 16.99 11.26 12.54
C GLY A 24 16.68 9.81 12.97
N ARG A 25 15.86 9.03 12.23
CA ARG A 25 15.63 7.62 12.53
C ARG A 25 16.71 6.75 11.89
N HIS A 26 17.24 5.85 12.71
CA HIS A 26 18.27 4.90 12.31
C HIS A 26 17.81 3.49 12.67
N PRO A 27 17.30 2.71 11.69
CA PRO A 27 17.06 1.29 11.87
C PRO A 27 18.34 0.61 12.38
N GLY A 28 18.21 -0.28 13.36
CA GLY A 28 19.31 -1.04 13.94
C GLY A 28 19.74 -2.24 13.09
N GLY A 29 18.99 -2.56 12.04
CA GLY A 29 19.30 -3.65 11.11
C GLY A 29 18.79 -3.40 9.69
N PRO A 30 18.85 -4.43 8.82
CA PRO A 30 18.31 -4.36 7.47
C PRO A 30 16.84 -3.93 7.49
N LEU A 31 16.47 -2.92 6.70
CA LEU A 31 15.09 -2.40 6.64
C LEU A 31 14.42 -2.74 5.31
N SER A 32 13.21 -3.26 5.39
CA SER A 32 12.31 -3.41 4.23
C SER A 32 11.15 -2.42 4.32
N VAL A 33 10.83 -1.78 3.20
CA VAL A 33 9.72 -0.83 3.08
C VAL A 33 8.57 -1.45 2.29
N VAL A 34 7.35 -1.36 2.82
CA VAL A 34 6.13 -1.79 2.15
C VAL A 34 5.17 -0.61 2.12
N ALA A 35 4.92 -0.05 0.94
CA ALA A 35 3.99 1.05 0.74
C ALA A 35 2.76 0.59 -0.05
N ILE A 36 1.57 0.77 0.49
CA ILE A 36 0.32 0.31 -0.13
C ILE A 36 -0.73 1.43 -0.08
N GLY A 37 -1.35 1.73 -1.23
CA GLY A 37 -2.43 2.70 -1.35
C GLY A 37 -2.20 3.77 -2.42
N LYS A 38 -3.17 4.67 -2.58
CA LYS A 38 -3.12 5.73 -3.61
C LYS A 38 -1.93 6.67 -3.46
N ALA A 39 -1.49 6.93 -2.22
CA ALA A 39 -0.35 7.78 -1.92
C ALA A 39 0.95 6.98 -1.74
N ALA A 40 0.93 5.66 -1.95
CA ALA A 40 2.11 4.81 -1.76
C ALA A 40 3.35 5.27 -2.54
N PRO A 41 3.25 5.69 -3.81
CA PRO A 41 4.41 6.18 -4.56
C PRO A 41 5.06 7.41 -3.91
N ALA A 42 4.25 8.35 -3.42
CA ALA A 42 4.72 9.55 -2.74
C ALA A 42 5.37 9.22 -1.39
N MET A 43 4.71 8.39 -0.58
CA MET A 43 5.22 7.95 0.72
C MET A 43 6.53 7.17 0.58
N ALA A 44 6.61 6.23 -0.36
CA ALA A 44 7.82 5.45 -0.63
C ALA A 44 8.97 6.32 -1.13
N SER A 45 8.70 7.29 -2.01
CA SER A 45 9.69 8.30 -2.40
C SER A 45 10.28 9.01 -1.17
N GLY A 46 9.44 9.40 -0.21
CA GLY A 46 9.89 10.06 1.00
C GLY A 46 10.73 9.16 1.89
N ALA A 47 10.34 7.89 2.03
CA ALA A 47 11.11 6.90 2.78
C ALA A 47 12.47 6.63 2.13
N LEU A 48 12.53 6.45 0.81
CA LEU A 48 13.78 6.25 0.09
C LEU A 48 14.70 7.47 0.19
N ALA A 49 14.16 8.68 0.12
CA ALA A 49 14.94 9.91 0.30
C ALA A 49 15.54 10.03 1.71
N ALA A 50 14.76 9.71 2.76
CA ALA A 50 15.21 9.82 4.15
C ALA A 50 16.16 8.67 4.55
N LEU A 51 15.90 7.45 4.09
CA LEU A 51 16.60 6.25 4.55
C LEU A 51 17.72 5.81 3.59
N GLY A 52 17.66 6.17 2.31
CA GLY A 52 18.68 5.88 1.32
C GLY A 52 19.08 4.41 1.27
N ALA A 53 20.38 4.15 1.26
CA ALA A 53 20.97 2.81 1.16
C ALA A 53 20.62 1.84 2.32
N ARG A 54 19.97 2.33 3.38
CA ARG A 54 19.47 1.48 4.48
C ARG A 54 18.27 0.64 4.07
N VAL A 55 17.51 1.09 3.06
CA VAL A 55 16.38 0.33 2.51
C VAL A 55 16.92 -0.78 1.62
N ARG A 56 16.77 -2.02 2.07
CA ARG A 56 17.24 -3.20 1.33
C ARG A 56 16.23 -3.66 0.29
N ARG A 57 14.94 -3.63 0.62
CA ARG A 57 13.83 -3.97 -0.28
C ARG A 57 12.73 -2.94 -0.13
N CYS A 58 12.10 -2.57 -1.23
CA CYS A 58 10.99 -1.62 -1.23
C CYS A 58 9.90 -2.14 -2.17
N LEU A 59 8.74 -2.51 -1.62
CA LEU A 59 7.56 -2.87 -2.38
C LEU A 59 6.59 -1.68 -2.37
N VAL A 60 6.15 -1.23 -3.54
CA VAL A 60 5.17 -0.15 -3.70
C VAL A 60 3.97 -0.67 -4.48
N VAL A 61 2.80 -0.66 -3.86
CA VAL A 61 1.54 -1.04 -4.51
C VAL A 61 0.59 0.15 -4.59
N THR A 62 0.21 0.54 -5.80
CA THR A 62 -0.71 1.65 -6.06
C THR A 62 -1.72 1.30 -7.16
N ARG A 63 -2.65 2.20 -7.46
CA ARG A 63 -3.59 2.04 -8.57
C ARG A 63 -2.89 2.16 -9.92
N HIS A 64 -3.46 1.55 -10.95
CA HIS A 64 -3.09 1.81 -12.36
C HIS A 64 -2.95 3.30 -12.67
N GLY A 65 -1.79 3.66 -13.27
CA GLY A 65 -1.36 5.02 -13.58
C GLY A 65 -0.97 5.89 -12.37
N GLY A 66 -0.92 5.32 -11.17
CA GLY A 66 -0.61 6.05 -9.93
C GLY A 66 0.87 6.30 -9.70
N ALA A 67 1.75 5.47 -10.26
CA ALA A 67 3.19 5.56 -10.05
C ALA A 67 3.89 6.53 -11.00
N GLY A 68 3.26 6.88 -12.14
CA GLY A 68 3.86 7.68 -13.21
C GLY A 68 4.68 8.90 -12.75
N PRO A 69 4.10 9.84 -11.97
CA PRO A 69 4.82 11.03 -11.49
C PRO A 69 6.02 10.75 -10.57
N TRP A 70 6.10 9.54 -10.02
CA TRP A 70 7.05 9.16 -8.97
C TRP A 70 8.10 8.16 -9.44
N MET A 71 7.96 7.58 -10.64
CA MET A 71 8.79 6.46 -11.10
C MET A 71 10.30 6.75 -11.01
N LYS A 72 10.74 7.96 -11.36
CA LYS A 72 12.14 8.38 -11.25
C LYS A 72 12.66 8.40 -9.80
N ARG A 73 11.78 8.68 -8.84
CA ARG A 73 12.09 8.77 -7.40
C ARG A 73 11.93 7.44 -6.67
N LEU A 74 11.45 6.40 -7.37
CA LEU A 74 11.26 5.05 -6.87
C LEU A 74 12.31 4.08 -7.43
N ALA A 75 13.46 4.60 -7.88
CA ALA A 75 14.54 3.76 -8.38
C ALA A 75 14.95 2.71 -7.33
N GLY A 76 14.95 1.43 -7.74
CA GLY A 76 15.25 0.29 -6.86
C GLY A 76 14.05 -0.25 -6.06
N ALA A 77 12.85 0.31 -6.22
CA ALA A 77 11.62 -0.26 -5.66
C ALA A 77 10.91 -1.19 -6.67
N ASP A 78 10.33 -2.26 -6.15
CA ASP A 78 9.39 -3.12 -6.87
C ASP A 78 8.02 -2.44 -6.88
N VAL A 79 7.66 -1.86 -8.03
CA VAL A 79 6.40 -1.13 -8.18
C VAL A 79 5.34 -1.99 -8.85
N ILE A 80 4.19 -2.14 -8.20
CA ILE A 80 3.02 -2.86 -8.70
C ILE A 80 1.85 -1.90 -8.78
N GLU A 81 1.35 -1.69 -10.00
CA GLU A 81 0.07 -1.02 -10.19
C GLU A 81 -1.04 -2.07 -10.28
N ALA A 82 -2.13 -1.87 -9.53
CA ALA A 82 -3.19 -2.85 -9.35
C ALA A 82 -4.59 -2.23 -9.41
N GLY A 83 -5.58 -3.11 -9.48
CA GLY A 83 -6.99 -2.76 -9.59
C GLY A 83 -7.53 -1.99 -8.39
N HIS A 84 -8.19 -0.87 -8.67
CA HIS A 84 -8.95 -0.09 -7.70
C HIS A 84 -10.12 0.62 -8.40
N PRO A 85 -11.36 0.59 -7.86
CA PRO A 85 -11.74 0.14 -6.51
C PRO A 85 -12.01 -1.37 -6.39
N LEU A 86 -11.97 -2.12 -7.49
CA LEU A 86 -12.15 -3.57 -7.52
C LEU A 86 -10.79 -4.25 -7.72
N PRO A 87 -10.50 -5.37 -7.05
CA PRO A 87 -9.27 -6.12 -7.25
C PRO A 87 -9.23 -6.74 -8.65
N ASP A 88 -8.02 -6.89 -9.19
CA ASP A 88 -7.73 -7.58 -10.44
C ASP A 88 -6.58 -8.59 -10.26
N ALA A 89 -6.04 -9.10 -11.38
CA ALA A 89 -4.93 -10.05 -11.35
C ALA A 89 -3.67 -9.43 -10.73
N ASP A 90 -3.42 -8.13 -10.94
CA ASP A 90 -2.31 -7.42 -10.33
C ASP A 90 -2.51 -7.22 -8.83
N SER A 91 -3.74 -7.12 -8.34
CA SER A 91 -4.02 -7.15 -6.90
C SER A 91 -3.61 -8.47 -6.24
N LEU A 92 -3.77 -9.59 -6.95
CA LEU A 92 -3.34 -10.91 -6.48
C LEU A 92 -1.82 -11.05 -6.53
N ARG A 93 -1.20 -10.58 -7.62
CA ARG A 93 0.26 -10.52 -7.76
C ARG A 93 0.89 -9.66 -6.67
N ALA A 94 0.28 -8.52 -6.35
CA ALA A 94 0.68 -7.66 -5.23
C ALA A 94 0.54 -8.36 -3.89
N GLY A 95 -0.53 -9.14 -3.70
CA GLY A 95 -0.72 -10.00 -2.53
C GLY A 95 0.41 -11.00 -2.35
N GLN A 96 0.81 -11.68 -3.42
CA GLN A 96 1.93 -12.63 -3.38
C GLN A 96 3.27 -11.93 -3.11
N ALA A 97 3.56 -10.82 -3.82
CA ALA A 97 4.77 -10.04 -3.59
C ALA A 97 4.88 -9.52 -2.13
N LEU A 98 3.75 -9.16 -1.52
CA LEU A 98 3.68 -8.82 -0.12
C LEU A 98 4.03 -10.01 0.79
N LEU A 99 3.53 -11.21 0.51
CA LEU A 99 3.92 -12.39 1.28
C LEU A 99 5.41 -12.73 1.10
N ASP A 100 5.93 -12.58 -0.12
CA ASP A 100 7.32 -12.91 -0.45
C ASP A 100 8.31 -11.94 0.20
N ILE A 101 7.97 -10.65 0.28
CA ILE A 101 8.80 -9.71 1.02
C ILE A 101 8.77 -10.10 2.50
N LEU A 102 7.58 -10.29 3.10
CA LEU A 102 7.40 -10.57 4.52
C LEU A 102 7.95 -11.92 4.99
N ALA A 103 8.09 -12.89 4.10
CA ALA A 103 8.72 -14.18 4.40
C ALA A 103 10.21 -14.03 4.78
N ASP A 104 10.85 -12.93 4.39
CA ASP A 104 12.21 -12.61 4.79
C ASP A 104 12.24 -12.12 6.24
N ALA A 105 12.25 -13.05 7.20
CA ALA A 105 12.18 -12.76 8.63
C ALA A 105 13.39 -11.97 9.20
N THR A 106 14.34 -11.56 8.36
CA THR A 106 15.55 -10.86 8.78
C THR A 106 15.40 -9.34 8.63
N GLY A 107 15.18 -8.65 9.76
CA GLY A 107 15.25 -7.20 9.84
C GLY A 107 13.96 -6.49 10.24
N GLU A 108 13.99 -5.16 10.10
CA GLU A 108 12.89 -4.26 10.44
C GLU A 108 11.97 -4.01 9.25
N TRP A 109 10.73 -3.61 9.55
CA TRP A 109 9.68 -3.35 8.57
C TRP A 109 9.12 -1.94 8.73
N LEU A 110 9.06 -1.19 7.64
CA LEU A 110 8.32 0.07 7.57
C LEU A 110 7.10 -0.11 6.66
N PHE A 111 5.91 -0.07 7.24
CA PHE A 111 4.65 -0.07 6.51
C PHE A 111 4.12 1.36 6.30
N LEU A 112 3.85 1.72 5.05
CA LEU A 112 3.31 3.02 4.64
C LEU A 112 1.95 2.81 3.99
N LEU A 113 0.88 3.00 4.76
CA LEU A 113 -0.49 2.68 4.32
C LEU A 113 -1.28 3.95 4.02
N SER A 114 -2.02 3.94 2.91
CA SER A 114 -2.97 4.98 2.55
C SER A 114 -4.26 4.37 1.97
N GLY A 115 -5.24 5.22 1.68
CA GLY A 115 -6.54 4.77 1.17
C GLY A 115 -6.43 3.93 -0.11
N GLY A 116 -7.26 2.89 -0.21
CA GLY A 116 -7.34 1.99 -1.37
C GLY A 116 -6.68 0.61 -1.16
N ALA A 117 -5.94 0.41 -0.06
CA ALA A 117 -5.21 -0.83 0.22
C ALA A 117 -6.07 -2.10 0.10
N SER A 118 -7.35 -2.06 0.52
CA SER A 118 -8.26 -3.21 0.50
C SER A 118 -8.52 -3.80 -0.89
N ALA A 119 -8.36 -3.02 -1.97
CA ALA A 119 -8.53 -3.48 -3.35
C ALA A 119 -7.19 -3.76 -4.04
N LEU A 120 -6.14 -3.01 -3.67
CA LEU A 120 -4.84 -3.05 -4.30
C LEU A 120 -4.03 -4.30 -3.96
N VAL A 121 -4.27 -4.89 -2.79
CA VAL A 121 -3.58 -6.10 -2.34
C VAL A 121 -4.61 -7.12 -1.86
N GLU A 122 -4.56 -8.31 -2.45
CA GLU A 122 -5.48 -9.38 -2.10
C GLU A 122 -4.80 -10.75 -2.14
N VAL A 123 -5.11 -11.57 -1.14
CA VAL A 123 -4.73 -12.98 -1.07
C VAL A 123 -6.01 -13.74 -0.72
N PRO A 124 -6.72 -14.31 -1.71
CA PRO A 124 -7.97 -15.01 -1.46
C PRO A 124 -7.74 -16.25 -0.60
N ARG A 125 -8.80 -16.64 0.14
CA ARG A 125 -8.85 -17.97 0.74
C ARG A 125 -8.97 -19.06 -0.32
N ALA A 126 -8.56 -20.27 0.04
CA ALA A 126 -8.74 -21.44 -0.82
C ALA A 126 -10.20 -21.56 -1.26
N GLY A 127 -10.42 -21.81 -2.55
CA GLY A 127 -11.75 -21.90 -3.15
C GLY A 127 -12.40 -20.57 -3.54
N VAL A 128 -11.75 -19.41 -3.30
CA VAL A 128 -12.24 -18.10 -3.74
C VAL A 128 -11.42 -17.62 -4.94
N GLY A 129 -12.06 -17.52 -6.12
CA GLY A 129 -11.43 -17.01 -7.34
C GLY A 129 -11.47 -15.48 -7.43
N LEU A 130 -10.72 -14.92 -8.41
CA LEU A 130 -10.76 -13.48 -8.69
C LEU A 130 -12.16 -12.99 -9.05
N ASP A 131 -12.91 -13.77 -9.85
CA ASP A 131 -14.26 -13.41 -10.24
C ASP A 131 -15.23 -13.41 -9.05
N ASP A 132 -15.05 -14.33 -8.08
CA ASP A 132 -15.80 -14.33 -6.82
C ASP A 132 -15.55 -13.04 -6.04
N LEU A 133 -14.27 -12.65 -5.89
CA LEU A 133 -13.88 -11.41 -5.23
C LEU A 133 -14.47 -10.19 -5.92
N ARG A 134 -14.46 -10.15 -7.26
CA ARG A 134 -15.02 -9.03 -8.03
C ARG A 134 -16.53 -8.96 -7.90
N ARG A 135 -17.24 -10.08 -7.98
CA ARG A 135 -18.69 -10.17 -7.78
C ARG A 135 -19.07 -9.71 -6.37
N ALA A 136 -18.40 -10.26 -5.35
CA ALA A 136 -18.64 -9.89 -3.96
C ALA A 136 -18.38 -8.41 -3.71
N ASN A 137 -17.24 -7.87 -4.15
CA ASN A 137 -16.92 -6.45 -3.97
C ASN A 137 -17.90 -5.53 -4.70
N ARG A 138 -18.32 -5.87 -5.93
CA ARG A 138 -19.31 -5.07 -6.67
C ARG A 138 -20.65 -5.03 -5.93
N TRP A 139 -21.11 -6.17 -5.44
CA TRP A 139 -22.33 -6.24 -4.66
C TRP A 139 -22.21 -5.46 -3.34
N LEU A 140 -21.12 -5.64 -2.59
CA LEU A 140 -20.90 -4.96 -1.31
C LEU A 140 -20.86 -3.44 -1.46
N ILE A 141 -20.15 -2.92 -2.48
CA ILE A 141 -20.06 -1.48 -2.74
C ILE A 141 -21.44 -0.90 -3.11
N GLY A 142 -22.28 -1.67 -3.82
CA GLY A 142 -23.64 -1.26 -4.20
C GLY A 142 -24.73 -1.55 -3.15
N SER A 143 -24.40 -2.23 -2.04
CA SER A 143 -25.38 -2.78 -1.11
C SER A 143 -26.02 -1.77 -0.14
N GLY A 144 -25.43 -0.57 -0.02
CA GLY A 144 -25.84 0.41 1.00
C GLY A 144 -25.47 0.00 2.44
N LEU A 145 -24.74 -1.11 2.63
CA LEU A 145 -24.23 -1.52 3.93
C LEU A 145 -23.20 -0.53 4.47
N ASP A 146 -23.11 -0.43 5.79
CA ASP A 146 -22.05 0.35 6.43
C ASP A 146 -20.66 -0.23 6.12
N ILE A 147 -19.63 0.62 6.15
CA ILE A 147 -18.26 0.22 5.81
C ILE A 147 -17.73 -0.89 6.73
N GLY A 148 -18.19 -0.95 7.99
CA GLY A 148 -17.86 -2.02 8.92
C GLY A 148 -18.43 -3.35 8.46
N ALA A 149 -19.70 -3.40 8.06
CA ALA A 149 -20.34 -4.59 7.48
C ALA A 149 -19.65 -5.05 6.19
N ILE A 150 -19.36 -4.11 5.28
CA ILE A 150 -18.63 -4.41 4.05
C ILE A 150 -17.28 -5.06 4.37
N ASN A 151 -16.51 -4.47 5.29
CA ASN A 151 -15.20 -4.98 5.65
C ASN A 151 -15.27 -6.34 6.36
N ARG A 152 -16.27 -6.59 7.21
CA ARG A 152 -16.47 -7.92 7.84
C ARG A 152 -16.62 -9.04 6.80
N VAL A 153 -17.33 -8.79 5.70
CA VAL A 153 -17.45 -9.76 4.61
C VAL A 153 -16.12 -9.91 3.86
N ARG A 154 -15.48 -8.79 3.49
CA ARG A 154 -14.19 -8.81 2.77
C ARG A 154 -13.09 -9.53 3.56
N CYS A 155 -13.04 -9.38 4.88
CA CYS A 155 -12.09 -10.08 5.74
C CYS A 155 -12.28 -11.60 5.70
N ARG A 156 -13.52 -12.09 5.56
CA ARG A 156 -13.80 -13.53 5.45
C ARG A 156 -13.32 -14.12 4.13
N LEU A 157 -13.24 -13.33 3.06
CA LEU A 157 -12.78 -13.79 1.74
C LEU A 157 -11.25 -13.74 1.57
N SER A 158 -10.55 -13.06 2.48
CA SER A 158 -9.12 -12.80 2.40
C SER A 158 -8.33 -13.56 3.46
N ARG A 159 -7.08 -13.89 3.14
CA ARG A 159 -6.09 -14.44 4.08
C ARG A 159 -5.32 -13.35 4.82
N ILE A 160 -5.24 -12.14 4.25
CA ILE A 160 -4.42 -11.05 4.78
C ILE A 160 -5.24 -9.95 5.47
N LYS A 161 -6.57 -9.91 5.32
CA LYS A 161 -7.41 -8.87 5.94
C LYS A 161 -8.00 -9.31 7.29
N GLY A 162 -8.26 -8.35 8.18
CA GLY A 162 -9.03 -8.57 9.40
C GLY A 162 -8.26 -9.28 10.51
N GLY A 163 -6.99 -8.89 10.69
CA GLY A 163 -6.09 -9.48 11.69
C GLY A 163 -5.13 -10.53 11.12
N GLY A 164 -5.00 -10.62 9.79
CA GLY A 164 -3.97 -11.42 9.12
C GLY A 164 -2.67 -10.64 8.90
N LEU A 165 -2.76 -9.49 8.22
CA LEU A 165 -1.63 -8.61 7.87
C LEU A 165 -2.08 -7.15 7.67
N LEU A 166 -3.32 -6.95 7.21
CA LEU A 166 -3.99 -5.68 6.92
C LEU A 166 -5.39 -5.60 7.57
#